data_AF-A0A2W2BU81-F1
#
_entry.id   AF-A0A2W2BU81-F1
#
_cell.length_a   1.000
_cell.length_b   1.000
_cell.length_c   1.000
_cell.angle_alpha   90.00
_cell.angle_beta   90.00
_cell.angle_gamma   90.00
#
_symmetry.space_group_name_H-M   'P 1'
#
loop_
_entity.id
_entity.type
_entity.pdbx_description
1 polymer ?
#
loop_
_entity_poly.entity_id
_entity_poly.type
_entity_poly.pdbx_seq_one_letter_code
_entity_poly.pdbx_strand_id
1 'polypeptide(L)'
;MTTEPDRSRVRFPDLSSRAYEHPADRGALVAMRSLRGFDTLLRKMSGLFNERSLRLHYLSSAVRVGETQFRDVYQDVVDAAHILDVERPELYIVTDPYPRAMAIGTDKPFIVVTTGLFDLLDAEERRVAIGHEVGHILSGHAVYRTLLLMLTRLALRVAWIPLGYVGLRAIVFALEEWQRKSELSADRAGLLSSQDPAAAKRALMKLAGGSRLAEMDIDAFLQQAREYDAGEDARDGVIKLMSLMGRTHPQAVVRLAELDRWAASGEYSRILAGDYPRRSDDRDASVSQEVRNAAKSYQESWTRTSDPLISTLRDIVNGVGDAGGKLFDNLAGRMRRPSDGSN
;
A
#
# COMPACT_ATOMS: atom_id res chain seq x y z
N MET A 1 -3.27 37.32 -3.65
CA MET A 1 -3.63 35.99 -4.19
C MET A 1 -4.58 35.36 -3.18
N THR A 2 -5.78 35.04 -3.64
CA THR A 2 -6.94 34.62 -2.86
C THR A 2 -6.62 33.40 -2.00
N THR A 3 -6.92 33.48 -0.70
CA THR A 3 -6.77 32.40 0.29
C THR A 3 -8.02 31.52 0.41
N GLU A 4 -8.95 31.67 -0.53
CA GLU A 4 -10.11 30.78 -0.67
C GLU A 4 -9.64 29.47 -1.31
N PRO A 5 -9.91 28.30 -0.71
CA PRO A 5 -9.71 27.02 -1.38
C PRO A 5 -10.53 27.00 -2.68
N ASP A 6 -9.93 26.61 -3.81
CA ASP A 6 -10.63 26.48 -5.10
C ASP A 6 -11.84 25.53 -5.03
N ARG A 7 -11.90 24.67 -4.00
CA ARG A 7 -13.03 23.81 -3.63
C ARG A 7 -13.19 23.64 -2.12
N SER A 8 -14.43 23.65 -1.64
CA SER A 8 -14.77 23.17 -0.29
C SER A 8 -14.63 21.65 -0.24
N ARG A 9 -13.75 21.15 0.64
CA ARG A 9 -13.51 19.72 0.83
C ARG A 9 -14.21 19.23 2.10
N VAL A 10 -14.80 18.04 2.04
CA VAL A 10 -15.44 17.38 3.18
C VAL A 10 -14.38 16.97 4.20
N ARG A 11 -14.60 17.29 5.48
CA ARG A 11 -13.75 16.79 6.57
C ARG A 11 -14.26 15.43 7.05
N PHE A 12 -13.36 14.58 7.52
CA PHE A 12 -13.68 13.29 8.13
C PHE A 12 -13.29 13.25 9.61
N PRO A 13 -14.08 13.87 10.52
CA PRO A 13 -13.82 13.79 11.95
C PRO A 13 -13.78 12.34 12.42
N ASP A 14 -12.80 12.04 13.27
CA ASP A 14 -12.54 10.75 13.86
C ASP A 14 -12.35 9.58 12.85
N LEU A 15 -11.85 9.87 11.64
CA LEU A 15 -11.67 8.86 10.59
C LEU A 15 -10.73 7.73 11.05
N SER A 16 -11.25 6.49 11.07
CA SER A 16 -10.42 5.29 11.21
C SER A 16 -9.71 4.98 9.90
N SER A 17 -8.45 4.54 9.99
CA SER A 17 -7.71 4.08 8.80
C SER A 17 -8.40 2.90 8.11
N ARG A 18 -9.18 2.11 8.86
CA ARG A 18 -10.00 1.00 8.37
C ARG A 18 -11.04 1.40 7.33
N ALA A 19 -11.41 2.68 7.27
CA ALA A 19 -12.36 3.20 6.31
C ALA A 19 -11.82 3.12 4.87
N TYR A 20 -10.52 3.32 4.68
CA TYR A 20 -9.90 3.37 3.35
C TYR A 20 -8.85 2.31 3.11
N GLU A 21 -8.28 1.70 4.16
CA GLU A 21 -7.24 0.69 4.02
C GLU A 21 -7.65 -0.45 3.10
N HIS A 22 -6.76 -0.77 2.15
CA HIS A 22 -6.96 -1.86 1.23
C HIS A 22 -6.99 -3.18 2.02
N PRO A 23 -7.95 -4.10 1.77
CA PRO A 23 -8.01 -5.35 2.55
C PRO A 23 -6.72 -6.19 2.48
N ALA A 24 -6.04 -6.19 1.33
CA ALA A 24 -4.73 -6.84 1.17
C ALA A 24 -3.62 -6.25 2.06
N ASP A 25 -3.65 -4.94 2.35
CA ASP A 25 -2.71 -4.30 3.28
C ASP A 25 -2.92 -4.83 4.70
N ARG A 26 -4.17 -4.78 5.17
CA ARG A 26 -4.56 -5.25 6.50
C ARG A 26 -4.25 -6.74 6.68
N GLY A 27 -4.56 -7.55 5.67
CA GLY A 27 -4.24 -8.98 5.63
C GLY A 27 -2.74 -9.25 5.63
N ALA A 28 -1.96 -8.53 4.82
CA ALA A 28 -0.51 -8.68 4.75
C ALA A 28 0.16 -8.29 6.07
N LEU A 29 -0.32 -7.24 6.76
CA LEU A 29 0.21 -6.84 8.06
C LEU A 29 -0.02 -7.92 9.12
N VAL A 30 -1.21 -8.51 9.17
CA VAL A 30 -1.56 -9.63 10.07
C VAL A 30 -0.68 -10.84 9.78
N ALA A 31 -0.54 -11.22 8.50
CA ALA A 31 0.31 -12.34 8.08
C ALA A 31 1.78 -12.10 8.46
N MET A 32 2.30 -10.89 8.22
CA MET A 32 3.67 -10.53 8.59
C MET A 32 3.91 -10.60 10.11
N ARG A 33 2.97 -10.12 10.92
CA ARG A 33 3.07 -10.19 12.40
C ARG A 33 3.02 -11.64 12.92
N SER A 34 2.44 -12.56 12.16
CA SER A 34 2.45 -13.98 12.51
C SER A 34 3.80 -14.68 12.28
N LEU A 35 4.74 -14.04 11.58
CA LEU A 35 6.06 -14.60 11.32
C LEU A 35 6.84 -14.77 12.63
N ARG A 36 7.34 -15.99 12.86
CA ARG A 36 8.12 -16.31 14.05
C ARG A 36 9.35 -15.39 14.16
N GLY A 37 9.47 -14.69 15.28
CA GLY A 37 10.62 -13.82 15.58
C GLY A 37 10.47 -12.37 15.10
N PHE A 38 9.36 -12.02 14.46
CA PHE A 38 9.07 -10.64 14.02
C PHE A 38 9.03 -9.66 15.21
N ASP A 39 8.34 -10.00 16.31
CA ASP A 39 8.26 -9.14 17.50
C ASP A 39 9.62 -8.92 18.17
N THR A 40 10.47 -9.94 18.19
CA THR A 40 11.83 -9.84 18.72
C THR A 40 12.68 -8.93 17.85
N LEU A 41 12.53 -9.03 16.52
CA LEU A 41 13.21 -8.13 15.58
C LEU A 41 12.76 -6.69 15.79
N LEU A 42 11.44 -6.44 15.83
CA LEU A 42 10.88 -5.12 16.07
C LEU A 42 11.45 -4.51 17.34
N ARG A 43 11.39 -5.24 18.47
CA ARG A 43 11.89 -4.74 19.76
C ARG A 43 13.39 -4.40 19.73
N LYS A 44 14.21 -5.25 19.11
CA LYS A 44 15.65 -5.01 18.97
C LYS A 44 15.91 -3.80 18.08
N MET A 45 15.17 -3.65 16.99
CA MET A 45 15.32 -2.53 16.05
C MET A 45 14.84 -1.21 16.65
N SER A 46 13.75 -1.21 17.41
CA SER A 46 13.27 -0.03 18.15
C SER A 46 14.33 0.48 19.14
N GLY A 47 15.07 -0.41 19.82
CA GLY A 47 16.15 -0.01 20.71
C GLY A 47 17.43 0.48 20.00
N LEU A 48 17.63 0.10 18.74
CA LEU A 48 18.74 0.57 17.90
C LEU A 48 18.40 1.87 17.15
N PHE A 49 17.13 2.25 17.13
CA PHE A 49 16.65 3.42 16.44
C PHE A 49 16.84 4.67 17.30
N ASN A 50 17.51 5.66 16.71
CA ASN A 50 17.60 7.00 17.28
C ASN A 50 16.75 7.94 16.43
N GLU A 51 15.46 8.08 16.75
CA GLU A 51 14.54 9.00 16.06
C GLU A 51 15.11 10.43 16.03
N ARG A 52 15.75 10.84 17.12
CA ARG A 52 16.40 12.14 17.21
C ARG A 52 17.52 12.30 16.18
N SER A 53 18.33 11.26 15.94
CA SER A 53 19.37 11.28 14.90
C SER A 53 18.75 11.42 13.49
N LEU A 54 17.69 10.67 13.20
CA LEU A 54 16.98 10.77 11.92
C LEU A 54 16.41 12.18 11.70
N ARG A 55 15.77 12.75 12.72
CA ARG A 55 15.23 14.11 12.65
C ARG A 55 16.34 15.17 12.51
N LEU A 56 17.43 15.03 13.26
CA LEU A 56 18.59 15.93 13.15
C LEU A 56 19.22 15.88 11.75
N HIS A 57 19.25 14.71 11.12
CA HIS A 57 19.74 14.56 9.75
C HIS A 57 18.92 15.41 8.76
N TYR A 58 17.57 15.34 8.81
CA TYR A 58 16.75 16.16 7.93
C TYR A 58 16.75 17.64 8.31
N LEU A 59 16.82 17.96 9.61
CA LEU A 59 16.94 19.34 10.05
C LEU A 59 18.23 20.02 9.55
N SER A 60 19.32 19.26 9.38
CA SER A 60 20.60 19.80 8.89
C SER A 60 20.76 19.77 7.37
N SER A 61 20.04 18.90 6.67
CA SER A 61 20.26 18.63 5.23
C SER A 61 19.06 18.92 4.33
N ALA A 62 17.92 19.33 4.89
CA ALA A 62 16.68 19.58 4.17
C ALA A 62 16.07 20.94 4.56
N VAL A 63 15.14 21.43 3.74
CA VAL A 63 14.37 22.64 4.08
C VAL A 63 13.09 22.23 4.79
N ARG A 64 12.89 22.72 6.01
CA ARG A 64 11.64 22.52 6.74
C ARG A 64 10.53 23.37 6.14
N VAL A 65 9.39 22.76 5.85
CA VAL A 65 8.19 23.46 5.36
C VAL A 65 7.45 24.11 6.53
N GLY A 66 6.99 25.34 6.30
CA GLY A 66 6.37 26.20 7.30
C GLY A 66 5.59 27.35 6.66
N GLU A 67 4.95 28.19 7.47
CA GLU A 67 4.18 29.35 6.97
C GLU A 67 5.03 30.32 6.14
N THR A 68 6.32 30.42 6.44
CA THR A 68 7.29 31.31 5.79
C THR A 68 8.16 30.61 4.73
N GLN A 69 8.09 29.28 4.62
CA GLN A 69 8.91 28.48 3.71
C GLN A 69 8.05 27.42 3.02
N PHE A 70 7.94 27.47 1.68
CA PHE A 70 7.04 26.61 0.91
C PHE A 70 5.58 26.70 1.38
N ARG A 71 5.06 27.93 1.45
CA ARG A 71 3.73 28.21 2.02
C ARG A 71 2.61 27.36 1.42
N ASP A 72 2.61 27.13 0.11
CA ASP A 72 1.56 26.33 -0.53
C ASP A 72 1.62 24.86 -0.10
N VAL A 73 2.81 24.28 0.00
CA VAL A 73 3.02 22.92 0.52
C VAL A 73 2.65 22.83 1.99
N TYR A 74 2.93 23.89 2.76
CA TYR A 74 2.51 23.99 4.14
C TYR A 74 0.97 23.97 4.26
N GLN A 75 0.26 24.68 3.39
CA GLN A 75 -1.21 24.61 3.37
C GLN A 75 -1.70 23.22 2.96
N ASP A 76 -1.07 22.55 2.00
CA ASP A 76 -1.48 21.19 1.61
C ASP A 76 -1.37 20.19 2.77
N VAL A 77 -0.34 20.27 3.61
CA VAL A 77 -0.21 19.40 4.79
C VAL A 77 -1.16 19.80 5.92
N VAL A 78 -1.44 21.10 6.09
CA VAL A 78 -2.47 21.58 7.03
C VAL A 78 -3.84 21.06 6.62
N ASP A 79 -4.20 21.20 5.35
CA ASP A 79 -5.48 20.75 4.79
C ASP A 79 -5.63 19.24 4.91
N ALA A 80 -4.61 18.47 4.51
CA ALA A 80 -4.64 17.01 4.61
C ALA A 80 -4.79 16.53 6.07
N ALA A 81 -4.05 17.13 7.01
CA ALA A 81 -4.17 16.81 8.42
C ALA A 81 -5.55 17.17 8.99
N HIS A 82 -6.10 18.32 8.56
CA HIS A 82 -7.43 18.75 8.96
C HIS A 82 -8.54 17.83 8.43
N ILE A 83 -8.46 17.45 7.15
CA ILE A 83 -9.43 16.61 6.44
C ILE A 83 -9.44 15.19 7.00
N LEU A 84 -8.26 14.57 7.16
CA LEU A 84 -8.12 13.21 7.70
C LEU A 84 -8.13 13.15 9.23
N ASP A 85 -8.29 14.30 9.88
CA ASP A 85 -8.39 14.47 11.32
C ASP A 85 -7.22 13.84 12.09
N VAL A 86 -6.00 14.27 11.77
CA VAL A 86 -4.75 13.84 12.43
C VAL A 86 -3.92 15.03 12.91
N GLU A 87 -2.99 14.78 13.84
CA GLU A 87 -1.98 15.78 14.19
C GLU A 87 -1.13 16.11 12.95
N ARG A 88 -0.97 17.40 12.65
CA ARG A 88 -0.22 17.86 11.49
C ARG A 88 1.25 17.41 11.58
N PRO A 89 1.72 16.56 10.64
CA PRO A 89 3.11 16.14 10.63
C PRO A 89 4.04 17.29 10.19
N GLU A 90 5.30 17.21 10.60
CA GLU A 90 6.35 18.03 10.00
C GLU A 90 6.60 17.56 8.55
N LEU A 91 6.99 18.48 7.68
CA LEU A 91 7.37 18.16 6.31
C LEU A 91 8.71 18.82 5.97
N TYR A 92 9.58 18.08 5.29
CA TYR A 92 10.87 18.54 4.80
C TYR A 92 10.99 18.33 3.29
N ILE A 93 11.61 19.28 2.60
CA ILE A 93 11.94 19.18 1.17
C ILE A 93 13.44 18.94 1.02
N VAL A 94 13.79 17.89 0.28
CA VAL A 94 15.17 17.51 -0.02
C VAL A 94 15.47 17.66 -1.51
N THR A 95 16.68 18.13 -1.82
CA THR A 95 17.15 18.22 -3.20
C THR A 95 17.42 16.83 -3.76
N ASP A 96 16.54 16.38 -4.65
CA ASP A 96 16.63 15.08 -5.31
C ASP A 96 15.75 15.13 -6.57
N PRO A 97 16.31 14.91 -7.77
CA PRO A 97 15.54 15.00 -9.01
C PRO A 97 14.54 13.87 -9.20
N TYR A 98 14.64 12.78 -8.42
CA TYR A 98 13.72 11.65 -8.55
C TYR A 98 12.42 11.92 -7.76
N PRO A 99 11.23 11.85 -8.40
CA PRO A 99 9.96 12.16 -7.76
C PRO A 99 9.60 11.12 -6.69
N ARG A 100 9.73 11.51 -5.42
CA ARG A 100 9.48 10.66 -4.25
C ARG A 100 8.92 11.46 -3.10
N ALA A 101 8.08 10.81 -2.31
CA ALA A 101 7.74 11.23 -0.96
C ALA A 101 7.78 10.02 -0.02
N MET A 102 7.87 10.29 1.27
CA MET A 102 7.73 9.28 2.30
C MET A 102 7.37 9.87 3.66
N ALA A 103 6.45 9.20 4.36
CA ALA A 103 6.26 9.30 5.79
C ALA A 103 7.22 8.35 6.54
N ILE A 104 8.01 8.89 7.45
CA ILE A 104 9.01 8.15 8.24
C ILE A 104 8.99 8.62 9.70
N GLY A 105 9.55 7.80 10.59
CA GLY A 105 9.52 8.00 12.03
C GLY A 105 8.62 6.99 12.74
N THR A 106 8.71 6.95 14.07
CA THR A 106 7.93 6.04 14.91
C THR A 106 6.99 6.79 15.83
N ASP A 107 7.51 7.60 16.75
CA ASP A 107 6.67 8.26 17.77
C ASP A 107 6.06 9.54 17.20
N LYS A 108 6.87 10.35 16.50
CA LYS A 108 6.42 11.56 15.82
C LYS A 108 6.77 11.50 14.34
N PRO A 109 6.02 10.75 13.52
CA PRO A 109 6.33 10.64 12.10
C PRO A 109 6.28 11.99 11.39
N PHE A 110 7.09 12.13 10.35
CA PHE A 110 7.19 13.33 9.52
C PHE A 110 7.35 12.93 8.05
N ILE A 111 7.04 13.87 7.17
CA ILE A 111 7.04 13.67 5.72
C ILE A 111 8.32 14.25 5.13
N VAL A 112 8.89 13.54 4.16
CA VAL A 112 10.00 14.02 3.34
C VAL A 112 9.56 13.96 1.89
N VAL A 113 9.72 15.08 1.18
CA VAL A 113 9.36 15.22 -0.24
C VAL A 113 10.60 15.63 -1.03
N THR A 114 10.80 15.06 -2.21
CA THR A 114 11.89 15.47 -3.09
C THR A 114 11.51 16.66 -3.97
N THR A 115 12.48 17.46 -4.37
CA THR A 115 12.28 18.52 -5.37
C THR A 115 11.70 17.96 -6.68
N GLY A 116 12.15 16.78 -7.11
CA GLY A 116 11.63 16.13 -8.31
C GLY A 116 10.13 15.81 -8.26
N LEU A 117 9.56 15.51 -7.07
CA LEU A 117 8.12 15.29 -6.95
C LEU A 117 7.38 16.63 -7.00
N PHE A 118 7.92 17.61 -6.28
CA PHE A 118 7.35 18.96 -6.21
C PHE A 118 7.31 19.63 -7.59
N ASP A 119 8.37 19.49 -8.39
CA ASP A 119 8.46 20.09 -9.73
C ASP A 119 7.59 19.35 -10.77
N LEU A 120 7.24 18.10 -10.51
CA LEU A 120 6.45 17.26 -11.42
C LEU A 120 4.93 17.51 -11.30
N LEU A 121 4.45 17.74 -10.08
CA LEU A 121 3.02 17.76 -9.77
C LEU A 121 2.44 19.17 -9.73
N ASP A 122 1.23 19.33 -10.28
CA ASP A 122 0.44 20.54 -10.09
C ASP A 122 -0.11 20.66 -8.66
N ALA A 123 -0.84 21.74 -8.35
CA ALA A 123 -1.35 21.97 -6.99
C ALA A 123 -2.30 20.86 -6.49
N GLU A 124 -3.20 20.37 -7.33
CA GLU A 124 -4.18 19.34 -6.94
C GLU A 124 -3.53 17.95 -6.86
N GLU A 125 -2.63 17.64 -7.80
CA GLU A 125 -1.83 16.43 -7.79
C GLU A 125 -0.89 16.39 -6.58
N ARG A 126 -0.32 17.53 -6.19
CA ARG A 126 0.50 17.65 -4.97
C ARG A 126 -0.33 17.41 -3.72
N ARG A 127 -1.57 17.91 -3.63
CA ARG A 127 -2.50 17.59 -2.53
C ARG A 127 -2.78 16.09 -2.42
N VAL A 128 -2.89 15.38 -3.55
CA VAL A 128 -3.01 13.92 -3.57
C VAL A 128 -1.76 13.29 -2.94
N ALA A 129 -0.57 13.68 -3.37
CA ALA A 129 0.68 13.14 -2.87
C ALA A 129 0.90 13.42 -1.37
N ILE A 130 0.59 14.63 -0.90
CA ILE A 130 0.67 14.95 0.53
C ILE A 130 -0.39 14.20 1.33
N GLY A 131 -1.63 14.13 0.84
CA GLY A 131 -2.69 13.35 1.46
C GLY A 131 -2.37 11.86 1.56
N HIS A 132 -1.68 11.32 0.55
CA HIS A 132 -1.17 9.95 0.53
C HIS A 132 -0.19 9.71 1.69
N GLU A 133 0.79 10.60 1.88
CA GLU A 133 1.75 10.47 2.98
C GLU A 133 1.12 10.67 4.37
N VAL A 134 0.16 11.59 4.49
CA VAL A 134 -0.64 11.75 5.72
C VAL A 134 -1.46 10.47 5.99
N GLY A 135 -1.98 9.83 4.95
CA GLY A 135 -2.64 8.52 5.05
C GLY A 135 -1.72 7.43 5.57
N HIS A 136 -0.45 7.39 5.14
CA HIS A 136 0.55 6.49 5.73
C HIS A 136 0.76 6.74 7.23
N ILE A 137 0.71 8.00 7.68
CA ILE A 137 0.82 8.33 9.11
C ILE A 137 -0.41 7.85 9.86
N LEU A 138 -1.61 8.15 9.36
CA LEU A 138 -2.88 7.72 9.96
C LEU A 138 -2.98 6.19 10.09
N SER A 139 -2.54 5.46 9.08
CA SER A 139 -2.50 3.98 9.11
C SER A 139 -1.32 3.38 9.90
N GLY A 140 -0.44 4.20 10.48
CA GLY A 140 0.76 3.72 11.19
C GLY A 140 1.81 3.07 10.28
N HIS A 141 1.73 3.28 8.96
CA HIS A 141 2.64 2.71 7.97
C HIS A 141 4.06 3.26 8.08
N ALA A 142 4.22 4.49 8.57
CA ALA A 142 5.51 5.16 8.74
C ALA A 142 6.50 4.34 9.60
N VAL A 143 6.00 3.64 10.63
CA VAL A 143 6.80 2.79 11.52
C VAL A 143 7.48 1.66 10.75
N TYR A 144 6.68 0.91 9.99
CA TYR A 144 7.15 -0.26 9.24
C TYR A 144 7.98 0.13 8.02
N ARG A 145 7.67 1.25 7.37
CA ARG A 145 8.52 1.82 6.31
C ARG A 145 9.89 2.21 6.86
N THR A 146 9.93 2.85 8.02
CA THR A 146 11.17 3.21 8.72
C THR A 146 11.99 1.97 9.07
N LEU A 147 11.33 0.92 9.58
CA LEU A 147 11.96 -0.38 9.83
C LEU A 147 12.54 -1.00 8.54
N LEU A 148 11.78 -1.02 7.44
CA LEU A 148 12.24 -1.58 6.17
C LEU A 148 13.50 -0.87 5.68
N LEU A 149 13.53 0.47 5.69
CA LEU A 149 14.71 1.25 5.30
C LEU A 149 15.95 0.84 6.09
N MET A 150 15.80 0.57 7.39
CA MET A 150 16.91 0.11 8.23
C MET A 150 17.33 -1.31 7.93
N LEU A 151 16.37 -2.23 7.81
CA LEU A 151 16.67 -3.64 7.52
C LEU A 151 17.33 -3.80 6.16
N THR A 152 16.91 -3.03 5.15
CA THR A 152 17.57 -3.01 3.84
C THR A 152 19.00 -2.50 3.93
N ARG A 153 19.25 -1.42 4.67
CA ARG A 153 20.62 -0.92 4.92
C ARG A 153 21.47 -1.92 5.70
N LEU A 154 20.90 -2.58 6.69
CA LEU A 154 21.57 -3.61 7.48
C LEU A 154 21.89 -4.84 6.63
N ALA A 155 20.96 -5.29 5.79
CA ALA A 155 21.12 -6.43 4.90
C ALA A 155 22.32 -6.25 3.97
N LEU A 156 22.52 -5.04 3.44
CA LEU A 156 23.70 -4.72 2.63
C LEU A 156 25.01 -4.82 3.44
N ARG A 157 25.01 -4.41 4.72
CA ARG A 157 26.20 -4.45 5.59
C ARG A 157 26.57 -5.85 6.06
N VAL A 158 25.59 -6.76 6.19
CA VAL A 158 25.80 -8.14 6.65
C VAL A 158 25.72 -9.17 5.53
N ALA A 159 25.71 -8.73 4.27
CA ALA A 159 25.61 -9.60 3.10
C ALA A 159 26.72 -10.67 3.02
N TRP A 160 27.85 -10.44 3.69
CA TRP A 160 28.97 -11.38 3.79
C TRP A 160 28.74 -12.54 4.76
N ILE A 161 27.65 -12.55 5.55
CA ILE A 161 27.27 -13.63 6.48
C ILE A 161 26.15 -14.48 5.85
N PRO A 162 26.44 -15.67 5.27
CA PRO A 162 25.50 -16.38 4.38
C PRO A 162 24.15 -16.72 5.03
N LEU A 163 24.14 -17.33 6.22
CA LEU A 163 22.88 -17.78 6.87
C LEU A 163 22.07 -16.62 7.48
N GLY A 164 22.75 -15.61 8.04
CA GLY A 164 22.09 -14.42 8.59
C GLY A 164 21.46 -13.56 7.49
N TYR A 165 22.11 -13.48 6.33
CA TYR A 165 21.62 -12.75 5.17
C TYR A 165 20.32 -13.33 4.61
N VAL A 166 20.22 -14.66 4.45
CA VAL A 166 19.01 -15.32 3.91
C VAL A 166 17.78 -15.05 4.78
N GLY A 167 17.90 -15.23 6.10
CA GLY A 167 16.79 -14.97 7.03
C GLY A 167 16.36 -13.50 7.01
N LEU A 168 17.31 -12.57 7.02
CA LEU A 168 17.03 -11.13 6.95
C LEU A 168 16.39 -10.74 5.61
N ARG A 169 16.83 -11.32 4.49
CA ARG A 169 16.26 -11.07 3.16
C ARG A 169 14.82 -11.56 3.05
N ALA A 170 14.47 -12.68 3.68
CA ALA A 170 13.08 -13.15 3.72
C ALA A 170 12.16 -12.15 4.43
N ILE A 171 12.63 -11.58 5.55
CA ILE A 171 11.88 -10.56 6.30
C ILE A 171 11.76 -9.26 5.50
N VAL A 172 12.85 -8.81 4.88
CA VAL A 172 12.84 -7.64 3.98
C VAL A 172 11.86 -7.85 2.84
N PHE A 173 11.87 -9.01 2.19
CA PHE A 173 10.94 -9.34 1.10
C PHE A 173 9.48 -9.31 1.56
N ALA A 174 9.17 -9.86 2.74
CA ALA A 174 7.81 -9.81 3.30
C ALA A 174 7.37 -8.37 3.62
N LEU A 175 8.26 -7.55 4.19
CA LEU A 175 8.01 -6.13 4.44
C LEU A 175 7.83 -5.32 3.14
N GLU A 176 8.63 -5.61 2.11
CA GLU A 176 8.48 -5.00 0.78
C GLU A 176 7.12 -5.34 0.16
N GLU A 177 6.66 -6.59 0.29
CA GLU A 177 5.33 -6.99 -0.20
C GLU A 177 4.21 -6.29 0.57
N TRP A 178 4.29 -6.27 1.90
CA TRP A 178 3.34 -5.51 2.71
C TRP A 178 3.35 -4.02 2.33
N GLN A 179 4.54 -3.42 2.16
CA GLN A 179 4.66 -2.01 1.78
C GLN A 179 3.99 -1.75 0.43
N ARG A 180 4.15 -2.65 -0.56
CA ARG A 180 3.43 -2.53 -1.84
C ARG A 180 1.92 -2.52 -1.68
N LYS A 181 1.35 -3.28 -0.72
CA LYS A 181 -0.10 -3.25 -0.46
C LYS A 181 -0.52 -1.98 0.26
N SER A 182 0.31 -1.45 1.16
CA SER A 182 0.00 -0.22 1.89
C SER A 182 -0.02 1.04 1.01
N GLU A 183 0.67 1.03 -0.13
CA GLU A 183 0.56 2.07 -1.15
C GLU A 183 -0.87 2.20 -1.71
N LEU A 184 -1.61 1.07 -1.85
CA LEU A 184 -3.00 1.10 -2.33
C LEU A 184 -3.92 1.77 -1.30
N SER A 185 -3.68 1.53 -0.01
CA SER A 185 -4.37 2.21 1.09
C SER A 185 -4.08 3.71 1.07
N ALA A 186 -2.81 4.08 0.90
CA ALA A 186 -2.39 5.47 0.89
C ALA A 186 -2.88 6.21 -0.37
N ASP A 187 -3.02 5.55 -1.53
CA ASP A 187 -3.67 6.14 -2.72
C ASP A 187 -5.12 6.55 -2.45
N ARG A 188 -5.86 5.69 -1.73
CA ARG A 188 -7.23 6.00 -1.30
C ARG A 188 -7.27 7.16 -0.32
N ALA A 189 -6.32 7.23 0.61
CA ALA A 189 -6.19 8.37 1.52
C ALA A 189 -5.83 9.68 0.78
N GLY A 190 -4.95 9.62 -0.23
CA GLY A 190 -4.65 10.74 -1.10
C GLY A 190 -5.87 11.24 -1.86
N LEU A 191 -6.73 10.32 -2.34
CA LEU A 191 -8.00 10.67 -2.97
C LEU A 191 -9.02 11.24 -1.97
N LEU A 192 -9.11 10.72 -0.75
CA LEU A 192 -9.97 11.29 0.29
C LEU A 192 -9.54 12.70 0.71
N SER A 193 -8.23 12.93 0.81
CA SER A 193 -7.65 14.22 1.15
C SER A 193 -7.87 15.26 0.03
N SER A 194 -7.60 14.89 -1.22
CA SER A 194 -7.72 15.80 -2.37
C SER A 194 -9.17 16.02 -2.83
N GLN A 195 -10.00 14.97 -2.75
CA GLN A 195 -11.37 14.91 -3.27
C GLN A 195 -11.46 15.21 -4.78
N ASP A 196 -10.40 14.88 -5.51
CA ASP A 196 -10.33 15.01 -6.96
C ASP A 196 -9.82 13.69 -7.60
N PRO A 197 -10.74 12.83 -8.07
CA PRO A 197 -10.38 11.59 -8.76
C PRO A 197 -9.53 11.80 -10.01
N ALA A 198 -9.72 12.92 -10.72
CA ALA A 198 -8.95 13.21 -11.92
C ALA A 198 -7.51 13.58 -11.55
N ALA A 199 -7.31 14.45 -10.55
CA ALA A 199 -5.97 14.79 -10.06
C ALA A 199 -5.23 13.57 -9.53
N ALA A 200 -5.91 12.67 -8.80
CA ALA A 200 -5.27 11.47 -8.29
C ALA A 200 -4.80 10.52 -9.40
N LYS A 201 -5.60 10.34 -10.45
CA LYS A 201 -5.20 9.58 -11.65
C LYS A 201 -4.04 10.24 -12.39
N ARG A 202 -4.09 11.57 -12.59
CA ARG A 202 -2.99 12.30 -13.25
C ARG A 202 -1.69 12.23 -12.47
N ALA A 203 -1.74 12.33 -11.14
CA ALA A 203 -0.55 12.18 -10.29
C ALA A 203 0.13 10.81 -10.50
N LEU A 204 -0.64 9.71 -10.47
CA LEU A 204 -0.11 8.37 -10.74
C LEU A 204 0.42 8.22 -12.16
N MET A 205 -0.27 8.78 -13.15
CA MET A 205 0.18 8.77 -14.55
C MET A 205 1.48 9.56 -14.74
N LYS A 206 1.63 10.72 -14.10
CA LYS A 206 2.88 11.52 -14.11
C LYS A 206 4.04 10.83 -13.42
N LEU A 207 3.79 10.07 -12.35
CA LEU A 207 4.83 9.23 -11.74
C LEU A 207 5.37 8.16 -12.69
N ALA A 208 4.59 7.75 -13.70
CA ALA A 208 5.01 6.82 -14.73
C ALA A 208 5.65 7.52 -15.95
N GLY A 209 5.00 8.58 -16.47
CA GLY A 209 5.33 9.19 -17.76
C GLY A 209 5.98 10.58 -17.70
N GLY A 210 6.17 11.15 -16.51
CA GLY A 210 6.77 12.47 -16.34
C GLY A 210 5.79 13.63 -16.57
N SER A 211 6.32 14.83 -16.86
CA SER A 211 5.55 16.08 -16.85
C SER A 211 4.73 16.36 -18.12
N ARG A 212 4.89 15.57 -19.19
CA ARG A 212 4.23 15.77 -20.50
C ARG A 212 2.78 15.28 -20.51
N LEU A 213 1.98 15.77 -19.58
CA LEU A 213 0.59 15.35 -19.40
C LEU A 213 -0.28 15.54 -20.64
N ALA A 214 -0.03 16.56 -21.46
CA ALA A 214 -0.76 16.80 -22.71
C ALA A 214 -0.57 15.68 -23.77
N GLU A 215 0.48 14.87 -23.63
CA GLU A 215 0.79 13.73 -24.50
C GLU A 215 0.29 12.40 -23.92
N MET A 216 -0.40 12.44 -22.78
CA MET A 216 -0.84 11.26 -22.04
C MET A 216 -2.37 11.23 -21.91
N ASP A 217 -2.93 10.03 -22.04
CA ASP A 217 -4.37 9.79 -21.91
C ASP A 217 -4.66 8.78 -20.79
N ILE A 218 -5.57 9.14 -19.89
CA ILE A 218 -5.89 8.34 -18.71
C ILE A 218 -6.59 7.04 -19.10
N ASP A 219 -7.47 7.07 -20.11
CA ASP A 219 -8.23 5.90 -20.53
C ASP A 219 -7.33 4.89 -21.26
N ALA A 220 -6.37 5.37 -22.06
CA ALA A 220 -5.30 4.58 -22.63
C ALA A 220 -4.40 3.97 -21.55
N PHE A 221 -4.08 4.72 -20.48
CA PHE A 221 -3.31 4.19 -19.35
C PHE A 221 -4.10 3.15 -18.54
N LEU A 222 -5.42 3.30 -18.40
CA LEU A 222 -6.31 2.28 -17.85
C LEU A 222 -6.40 1.04 -18.75
N GLN A 223 -6.37 1.22 -20.08
CA GLN A 223 -6.29 0.11 -21.02
C GLN A 223 -4.97 -0.64 -20.86
N GLN A 224 -3.84 0.06 -20.74
CA GLN A 224 -2.54 -0.53 -20.42
C GLN A 224 -2.60 -1.35 -19.12
N ALA A 225 -3.38 -0.92 -18.12
CA ALA A 225 -3.58 -1.69 -16.90
C ALA A 225 -4.29 -3.03 -17.15
N ARG A 226 -5.30 -3.03 -18.02
CA ARG A 226 -6.03 -4.25 -18.41
C ARG A 226 -5.14 -5.21 -19.19
N GLU A 227 -4.32 -4.70 -20.10
CA GLU A 227 -3.32 -5.49 -20.83
C GLU A 227 -2.29 -6.09 -19.87
N TYR A 228 -1.80 -5.29 -18.92
CA TYR A 228 -0.87 -5.76 -17.89
C TYR A 228 -1.48 -6.84 -16.98
N ASP A 229 -2.76 -6.76 -16.61
CA ASP A 229 -3.43 -7.83 -15.83
C ASP A 229 -3.61 -9.10 -16.67
N ALA A 230 -4.05 -8.96 -17.92
CA ALA A 230 -4.31 -10.09 -18.81
C ALA A 230 -3.05 -10.91 -19.12
N GLY A 231 -1.92 -10.28 -19.46
CA GLY A 231 -0.73 -11.00 -19.94
C GLY A 231 -0.96 -11.80 -21.23
N GLU A 232 0.08 -12.43 -21.76
CA GLU A 232 0.01 -13.32 -22.92
C GLU A 232 0.03 -14.79 -22.50
N ASP A 233 0.93 -15.16 -21.58
CA ASP A 233 1.05 -16.53 -21.07
C ASP A 233 1.37 -16.61 -19.56
N ALA A 234 1.45 -17.83 -19.02
CA ALA A 234 1.71 -18.04 -17.60
C ALA A 234 3.15 -17.63 -17.17
N ARG A 235 4.08 -17.49 -18.13
CA ARG A 235 5.44 -17.01 -17.84
C ARG A 235 5.41 -15.52 -17.50
N ASP A 236 4.48 -14.78 -18.09
CA ASP A 236 4.28 -13.37 -17.75
C ASP A 236 3.92 -13.18 -16.28
N GLY A 237 3.08 -14.05 -15.69
CA GLY A 237 2.79 -14.01 -14.25
C GLY A 237 4.06 -14.14 -13.39
N VAL A 238 4.98 -15.03 -13.78
CA VAL A 238 6.29 -15.19 -13.12
C VAL A 238 7.16 -13.96 -13.34
N ILE A 239 7.22 -13.43 -14.57
CA ILE A 239 8.00 -12.24 -14.90
C ILE A 239 7.49 -11.02 -14.12
N LYS A 240 6.17 -10.84 -14.02
CA LYS A 240 5.55 -9.79 -13.20
C LYS A 240 5.99 -9.92 -11.76
N LEU A 241 5.92 -11.12 -11.16
CA LEU A 241 6.39 -11.38 -9.79
C LEU A 241 7.89 -11.07 -9.63
N MET A 242 8.74 -11.50 -10.56
CA MET A 242 10.17 -11.20 -10.56
C MET A 242 10.43 -9.69 -10.68
N SER A 243 9.65 -8.98 -11.49
CA SER A 243 9.77 -7.53 -11.69
C SER A 243 9.42 -6.69 -10.45
N LEU A 244 8.75 -7.29 -9.47
CA LEU A 244 8.41 -6.65 -8.20
C LEU A 244 9.57 -6.74 -7.18
N MET A 245 10.52 -7.67 -7.37
CA MET A 245 11.64 -7.83 -6.44
C MET A 245 12.53 -6.58 -6.43
N GLY A 246 12.79 -6.05 -5.24
CA GLY A 246 13.60 -4.83 -5.07
C GLY A 246 12.88 -3.53 -5.42
N ARG A 247 11.58 -3.57 -5.74
CA ARG A 247 10.74 -2.37 -5.90
C ARG A 247 9.96 -2.08 -4.62
N THR A 248 10.03 -0.83 -4.19
CA THR A 248 9.37 -0.32 -2.98
C THR A 248 7.92 0.10 -3.18
N HIS A 249 7.47 0.28 -4.42
CA HIS A 249 6.11 0.68 -4.77
C HIS A 249 5.58 -0.25 -5.89
N PRO A 250 4.27 -0.54 -5.95
CA PRO A 250 3.68 -1.21 -7.11
C PRO A 250 3.84 -0.38 -8.38
N GLN A 251 3.67 -1.02 -9.54
CA GLN A 251 3.61 -0.29 -10.82
C GLN A 251 2.48 0.74 -10.77
N ALA A 252 2.76 1.96 -11.25
CA ALA A 252 1.78 3.06 -11.25
C ALA A 252 0.47 2.69 -11.97
N VAL A 253 0.56 1.87 -13.02
CA VAL A 253 -0.60 1.39 -13.77
C VAL A 253 -1.53 0.51 -12.92
N VAL A 254 -0.98 -0.31 -12.02
CA VAL A 254 -1.75 -1.15 -11.08
C VAL A 254 -2.42 -0.28 -10.03
N ARG A 255 -1.68 0.67 -9.46
CA ARG A 255 -2.20 1.64 -8.48
C ARG A 255 -3.37 2.43 -9.05
N LEU A 256 -3.23 2.91 -10.29
CA LEU A 256 -4.25 3.70 -10.96
C LEU A 256 -5.52 2.89 -11.21
N ALA A 257 -5.41 1.65 -11.67
CA ALA A 257 -6.57 0.78 -11.87
C ALA A 257 -7.28 0.41 -10.56
N GLU A 258 -6.54 0.16 -9.48
CA GLU A 258 -7.14 -0.12 -8.16
C GLU A 258 -7.82 1.12 -7.57
N LEU A 259 -7.22 2.31 -7.72
CA LEU A 259 -7.82 3.56 -7.26
C LEU A 259 -9.08 3.91 -8.05
N ASP A 260 -9.05 3.79 -9.38
CA ASP A 260 -10.21 4.00 -10.25
C ASP A 260 -11.38 3.07 -9.87
N ARG A 261 -11.08 1.79 -9.68
CA ARG A 261 -12.06 0.80 -9.23
C ARG A 261 -12.66 1.14 -7.88
N TRP A 262 -11.84 1.55 -6.92
CA TRP A 262 -12.33 1.92 -5.58
C TRP A 262 -13.20 3.17 -5.61
N ALA A 263 -12.82 4.17 -6.42
CA ALA A 263 -13.65 5.35 -6.64
C ALA A 263 -15.00 4.99 -7.26
N ALA A 264 -15.03 4.02 -8.19
CA ALA A 264 -16.23 3.54 -8.87
C ALA A 264 -17.08 2.55 -8.06
N SER A 265 -16.55 1.95 -6.99
CA SER A 265 -17.26 0.92 -6.21
C SER A 265 -18.37 1.47 -5.30
N GLY A 266 -18.41 2.79 -5.12
CA GLY A 266 -19.31 3.48 -4.18
C GLY A 266 -18.78 3.54 -2.75
N GLU A 267 -17.69 2.84 -2.39
CA GLU A 267 -17.05 2.98 -1.08
C GLU A 267 -16.55 4.41 -0.86
N TYR A 268 -15.86 4.97 -1.84
CA TYR A 268 -15.40 6.35 -1.81
C TYR A 268 -16.56 7.34 -1.57
N SER A 269 -17.66 7.18 -2.32
CA SER A 269 -18.85 8.04 -2.17
C SER A 269 -19.53 7.89 -0.82
N ARG A 270 -19.55 6.68 -0.22
CA ARG A 270 -20.09 6.46 1.13
C ARG A 270 -19.29 7.20 2.19
N ILE A 271 -17.95 7.15 2.10
CA ILE A 271 -17.07 7.89 3.02
C ILE A 271 -17.31 9.40 2.89
N LEU A 272 -17.41 9.92 1.65
CA LEU A 272 -17.75 11.32 1.40
C LEU A 272 -19.11 11.73 1.98
N ALA A 273 -20.07 10.81 2.02
CA ALA A 273 -21.39 11.02 2.61
C ALA A 273 -21.39 10.94 4.15
N GLY A 274 -20.27 10.59 4.78
CA GLY A 274 -20.14 10.47 6.24
C GLY A 274 -20.35 9.06 6.79
N ASP A 275 -20.55 8.05 5.92
CA ASP A 275 -20.67 6.64 6.30
C ASP A 275 -19.29 5.97 6.27
N TYR A 276 -18.58 6.06 7.40
CA TYR A 276 -17.26 5.47 7.57
C TYR A 276 -16.96 5.04 9.02
N PRO A 277 -16.12 4.01 9.23
CA PRO A 277 -15.64 3.62 10.56
C PRO A 277 -14.88 4.73 11.28
N ARG A 278 -15.15 4.90 12.58
CA ARG A 278 -14.48 5.90 13.42
C ARG A 278 -13.44 5.27 14.34
N ARG A 279 -12.38 6.01 14.70
CA ARG A 279 -11.31 5.48 15.58
C ARG A 279 -11.80 5.17 16.98
N SER A 280 -12.82 5.91 17.45
CA SER A 280 -13.51 5.60 18.70
C SER A 280 -14.05 4.16 18.74
N ASP A 281 -14.44 3.59 17.60
CA ASP A 281 -14.99 2.24 17.47
C ASP A 281 -13.93 1.15 17.20
N ASP A 282 -12.64 1.51 17.09
CA ASP A 282 -11.58 0.56 16.70
C ASP A 282 -11.29 -0.51 17.75
N ARG A 283 -11.58 -0.23 19.02
CA ARG A 283 -11.38 -1.20 20.11
C ARG A 283 -12.33 -2.40 20.01
N ASP A 284 -13.49 -2.18 19.40
CA ASP A 284 -14.53 -3.20 19.23
C ASP A 284 -14.39 -3.95 17.89
N ALA A 285 -13.35 -3.63 17.11
CA ALA A 285 -13.07 -4.26 15.83
C ALA A 285 -12.64 -5.73 16.00
N SER A 286 -13.36 -6.64 15.33
CA SER A 286 -13.01 -8.06 15.34
C SER A 286 -11.85 -8.38 14.39
N VAL A 287 -10.74 -8.88 14.94
CA VAL A 287 -9.58 -9.38 14.15
C VAL A 287 -10.00 -10.50 13.19
N SER A 288 -10.92 -11.39 13.62
CA SER A 288 -11.40 -12.48 12.76
C SER A 288 -12.22 -11.97 11.58
N GLN A 289 -12.93 -10.84 11.74
CA GLN A 289 -13.61 -10.18 10.63
C GLN A 289 -12.60 -9.63 9.62
N GLU A 290 -11.48 -9.07 10.08
CA GLU A 290 -10.47 -8.52 9.17
C GLU A 290 -9.73 -9.58 8.38
N VAL A 291 -9.45 -10.73 9.00
CA VAL A 291 -8.93 -11.90 8.28
C VAL A 291 -9.92 -12.37 7.21
N ARG A 292 -11.23 -12.40 7.52
CA ARG A 292 -12.26 -12.76 6.54
C ARG A 292 -12.36 -11.74 5.41
N ASN A 293 -12.31 -10.45 5.71
CA ASN A 293 -12.33 -9.37 4.70
C ASN A 293 -11.13 -9.46 3.77
N ALA A 294 -9.93 -9.69 4.32
CA ALA A 294 -8.72 -9.92 3.54
C ALA A 294 -8.87 -11.16 2.64
N ALA A 295 -9.33 -12.29 3.18
CA ALA A 295 -9.54 -13.51 2.41
C ALA A 295 -10.55 -13.32 1.26
N LYS A 296 -11.66 -12.61 1.52
CA LYS A 296 -12.65 -12.26 0.49
C LYS A 296 -12.05 -11.38 -0.61
N SER A 297 -11.28 -10.36 -0.24
CA SER A 297 -10.58 -9.51 -1.22
C SER A 297 -9.57 -10.30 -2.05
N TYR A 298 -8.82 -11.21 -1.44
CA TYR A 298 -7.93 -12.11 -2.18
C TYR A 298 -8.72 -13.01 -3.14
N GLN A 299 -9.84 -13.57 -2.71
CA GLN A 299 -10.72 -14.36 -3.57
C GLN A 299 -11.26 -13.55 -4.74
N GLU A 300 -11.70 -12.30 -4.51
CA GLU A 300 -12.19 -11.40 -5.55
C GLU A 300 -11.10 -10.93 -6.52
N SER A 301 -9.87 -10.68 -6.04
CA SER A 301 -8.73 -10.43 -6.89
C SER A 301 -8.40 -11.68 -7.72
N TRP A 302 -8.42 -12.85 -7.07
CA TRP A 302 -8.15 -14.13 -7.71
C TRP A 302 -9.15 -14.45 -8.83
N THR A 303 -10.44 -14.20 -8.63
CA THR A 303 -11.47 -14.47 -9.66
C THR A 303 -11.43 -13.47 -10.81
N ARG A 304 -11.07 -12.22 -10.53
CA ARG A 304 -11.08 -11.10 -11.48
C ARG A 304 -9.86 -11.05 -12.38
N THR A 305 -8.70 -11.41 -11.85
CA THR A 305 -7.46 -11.41 -12.62
C THR A 305 -7.59 -12.34 -13.83
N SER A 306 -7.20 -11.81 -14.99
CA SER A 306 -7.13 -12.54 -16.25
C SER A 306 -5.75 -13.14 -16.53
N ASP A 307 -4.81 -12.98 -15.59
CA ASP A 307 -3.44 -13.49 -15.69
C ASP A 307 -3.40 -15.01 -15.93
N PRO A 308 -2.64 -15.52 -16.91
CA PRO A 308 -2.75 -16.91 -17.32
C PRO A 308 -2.10 -17.87 -16.32
N LEU A 309 -1.18 -17.40 -15.47
CA LEU A 309 -0.62 -18.22 -14.38
C LEU A 309 -1.68 -18.48 -13.31
N ILE A 310 -2.43 -17.44 -12.97
CA ILE A 310 -3.51 -17.52 -11.98
C ILE A 310 -4.68 -18.33 -12.55
N SER A 311 -5.02 -18.16 -13.84
CA SER A 311 -6.05 -18.97 -14.48
C SER A 311 -5.64 -20.45 -14.54
N THR A 312 -4.41 -20.77 -14.92
CA THR A 312 -3.92 -22.17 -14.98
C THR A 312 -3.94 -22.81 -13.60
N LEU A 313 -3.49 -22.11 -12.55
CA LEU A 313 -3.56 -22.59 -11.18
C LEU A 313 -5.02 -22.80 -10.73
N ARG A 314 -5.92 -21.88 -11.08
CA ARG A 314 -7.35 -21.98 -10.79
C ARG A 314 -7.96 -23.21 -11.47
N ASP A 315 -7.63 -23.45 -12.73
CA ASP A 315 -8.11 -24.58 -13.52
C ASP A 315 -7.58 -25.92 -12.99
N ILE A 316 -6.32 -25.97 -12.53
CA ILE A 316 -5.76 -27.15 -11.85
C ILE A 316 -6.51 -27.42 -10.55
N VAL A 317 -6.72 -26.40 -9.70
CA VAL A 317 -7.41 -26.57 -8.42
C VAL A 317 -8.87 -27.00 -8.62
N ASN A 318 -9.57 -26.38 -9.58
CA ASN A 318 -10.95 -26.74 -9.91
C ASN A 318 -11.06 -28.14 -10.56
N GLY A 319 -10.12 -28.49 -11.44
CA GLY A 319 -10.06 -29.82 -12.07
C GLY A 319 -9.67 -30.94 -11.10
N VAL A 320 -8.87 -30.63 -10.07
CA VAL A 320 -8.62 -31.54 -8.94
C VAL A 320 -9.83 -31.64 -8.01
N GLY A 321 -10.76 -30.68 -8.00
CA GLY A 321 -12.05 -30.81 -7.30
C GLY A 321 -12.92 -31.96 -7.84
N ASP A 322 -13.01 -32.10 -9.16
CA ASP A 322 -13.80 -33.16 -9.82
C ASP A 322 -13.10 -34.54 -9.86
N ALA A 323 -11.76 -34.57 -9.82
CA ALA A 323 -10.98 -35.80 -9.75
C ALA A 323 -10.67 -36.24 -8.30
N GLY A 324 -10.60 -35.30 -7.37
CA GLY A 324 -10.30 -35.51 -5.95
C GLY A 324 -11.44 -36.20 -5.21
N GLY A 325 -12.69 -35.93 -5.56
CA GLY A 325 -13.84 -36.69 -5.08
C GLY A 325 -13.74 -38.18 -5.41
N LYS A 326 -13.30 -38.53 -6.62
CA LYS A 326 -13.13 -39.94 -7.06
C LYS A 326 -11.93 -40.64 -6.41
N LEU A 327 -10.87 -39.90 -6.07
CA LEU A 327 -9.71 -40.43 -5.35
C LEU A 327 -10.02 -40.65 -3.86
N PHE A 328 -10.74 -39.73 -3.22
CA PHE A 328 -11.20 -39.88 -1.84
C PHE A 328 -12.27 -40.97 -1.71
N ASP A 329 -13.20 -41.09 -2.66
CA ASP A 329 -14.20 -42.16 -2.69
C ASP A 329 -13.60 -43.54 -2.96
N ASN A 330 -12.56 -43.63 -3.79
CA ASN A 330 -11.83 -44.89 -3.99
C ASN A 330 -10.96 -45.27 -2.78
N LEU A 331 -10.44 -44.31 -2.01
CA LEU A 331 -9.69 -44.59 -0.79
C LEU A 331 -10.62 -44.94 0.38
N ALA A 332 -11.76 -44.25 0.51
CA ALA A 332 -12.79 -44.52 1.51
C ALA A 332 -13.57 -45.81 1.21
N GLY A 333 -13.84 -46.12 -0.07
CA GLY A 333 -14.45 -47.37 -0.50
C GLY A 333 -13.56 -48.60 -0.27
N ARG A 334 -12.24 -48.42 -0.22
CA ARG A 334 -11.29 -49.51 0.08
C ARG A 334 -11.10 -49.76 1.58
N MET A 335 -11.44 -48.79 2.44
CA MET A 335 -11.50 -48.98 3.91
C MET A 335 -12.87 -49.45 4.42
N ARG A 336 -13.89 -49.53 3.55
CA ARG A 336 -15.26 -49.89 3.93
C ARG A 336 -15.72 -51.15 3.20
N ARG A 337 -14.93 -52.22 3.25
CA ARG A 337 -15.39 -53.59 3.02
C ARG A 337 -15.44 -54.33 4.36
N PRO A 338 -16.62 -54.74 4.85
CA PRO A 338 -16.72 -55.68 5.96
C PRO A 338 -16.14 -57.02 5.54
N SER A 339 -15.36 -57.63 6.43
CA SER A 339 -15.09 -59.07 6.40
C SER A 339 -16.39 -59.82 6.71
N ASP A 340 -17.08 -60.31 5.68
CA ASP A 340 -18.00 -61.42 5.85
C ASP A 340 -17.26 -62.72 5.49
N GLY A 341 -17.07 -63.55 6.51
CA GLY A 341 -16.58 -64.91 6.36
C GLY A 341 -17.73 -65.90 6.24
N SER A 342 -17.53 -66.93 5.41
CA SER A 342 -17.96 -68.32 5.61
C SER A 342 -17.65 -69.13 4.34
N ASN A 343 -16.66 -70.02 4.36
CA ASN A 343 -16.81 -71.41 4.80
C ASN A 343 -15.41 -72.04 4.94
#